data_AF-A0A534B8D6-F1
#
_entry.id   AF-A0A534B8D6-F1
#
_cell.length_a   1.000
_cell.length_b   1.000
_cell.length_c   1.000
_cell.angle_alpha   90.00
_cell.angle_beta   90.00
_cell.angle_gamma   90.00
#
_symmetry.space_group_name_H-M   'P 1'
#
loop_
_entity.id
_entity.type
_entity.pdbx_description
1 polymer ?
#
loop_
_entity_poly.entity_id
_entity_poly.type
_entity_poly.pdbx_seq_one_letter_code
_entity_poly.pdbx_strand_id
1 'polypeptide(L)'
;MPKLILISWRDIPSQIIGRRGRETAKVLLAPRFQEAIDRAAMRAGRGSSDAYLSEWQRADLRDCGDDIEAEARAEAARVEARYTDADLDALIRAHGVAAGKPEPGGGA
;
A
#
# COMPACT_ATOMS: atom_id res chain seq x y z
N MET A 1 3.67 22.33 -0.08
CA MET A 1 3.41 21.88 -1.46
C MET A 1 2.47 20.69 -1.40
N PRO A 2 1.64 20.46 -2.43
CA PRO A 2 0.80 19.29 -2.52
C PRO A 2 1.67 18.03 -2.58
N LYS A 3 1.32 16.97 -1.86
CA LYS A 3 2.08 15.72 -1.87
C LYS A 3 1.20 14.49 -1.92
N LEU A 4 1.72 13.43 -2.54
CA LEU A 4 1.09 12.12 -2.58
C LEU A 4 1.70 11.21 -1.52
N ILE A 5 0.85 10.49 -0.82
CA ILE A 5 1.20 9.54 0.23
C ILE A 5 0.62 8.19 -0.18
N LEU A 6 1.48 7.19 -0.38
CA LEU A 6 1.05 5.81 -0.54
C LEU A 6 0.79 5.20 0.82
N ILE A 7 -0.39 4.61 0.97
CA ILE A 7 -0.75 3.77 2.10
C ILE A 7 -0.63 2.33 1.64
N SER A 8 0.19 1.55 2.32
CA SER A 8 0.36 0.12 2.10
C SER A 8 0.14 -0.64 3.40
N TRP A 9 -0.33 -1.87 3.29
CA TRP A 9 -0.25 -2.83 4.39
C TRP A 9 0.98 -3.69 4.15
N ARG A 10 1.98 -3.58 5.03
CA ARG A 10 3.33 -4.10 4.75
C ARG A 10 3.81 -3.62 3.37
N ASP A 11 4.12 -4.54 2.44
CA ASP A 11 4.57 -4.20 1.08
C ASP A 11 3.44 -4.24 0.03
N ILE A 12 2.17 -4.43 0.42
CA ILE A 12 1.02 -4.44 -0.50
C ILE A 12 0.34 -3.04 -0.52
N PRO A 13 0.33 -2.33 -1.66
CA PRO A 13 -0.36 -1.05 -1.81
C PRO A 13 -1.86 -1.14 -1.54
N SER A 14 -2.48 -0.10 -0.97
CA SER A 14 -3.93 -0.07 -0.70
C SER A 14 -4.60 1.19 -1.23
N GLN A 15 -4.04 2.36 -0.93
CA GLN A 15 -4.63 3.64 -1.35
C GLN A 15 -3.58 4.74 -1.47
N ILE A 16 -3.85 5.73 -2.31
CA ILE A 16 -3.08 6.97 -2.43
C ILE A 16 -3.85 8.10 -1.75
N ILE A 17 -3.16 8.89 -0.93
CA ILE A 17 -3.68 10.10 -0.30
C ILE A 17 -2.94 11.31 -0.89
N GLY A 18 -3.65 12.15 -1.61
CA GLY A 18 -3.17 13.48 -1.99
C GLY A 18 -3.44 14.47 -0.87
N ARG A 19 -2.45 15.27 -0.48
CA ARG A 19 -2.58 16.27 0.59
C ARG A 19 -2.10 17.63 0.12
N ARG A 20 -2.96 18.65 0.18
CA ARG A 20 -2.65 20.05 -0.15
C ARG A 20 -3.17 20.97 0.95
N GLY A 21 -2.28 21.38 1.85
CA GLY A 21 -2.66 22.21 3.00
C GLY A 21 -3.69 21.53 3.89
N ARG A 22 -4.92 22.04 3.89
CA ARG A 22 -6.08 21.48 4.62
C ARG A 22 -6.90 20.49 3.78
N GLU A 23 -6.65 20.43 2.48
CA GLU A 23 -7.36 19.57 1.56
C GLU A 23 -6.70 18.19 1.47
N THR A 24 -7.53 17.15 1.40
CA THR A 24 -7.07 15.77 1.27
C THR A 24 -7.97 15.00 0.31
N ALA A 25 -7.36 14.38 -0.69
CA ALA A 25 -7.99 13.45 -1.61
C ALA A 25 -7.54 12.03 -1.24
N LYS A 26 -8.48 11.08 -1.23
CA LYS A 26 -8.19 9.67 -0.98
C LYS A 26 -8.65 8.87 -2.19
N VAL A 27 -7.74 8.09 -2.76
CA VAL A 27 -8.01 7.25 -3.91
C VAL A 27 -7.65 5.83 -3.55
N LEU A 28 -8.66 4.97 -3.49
CA LEU A 28 -8.50 3.53 -3.28
C LEU A 28 -7.95 2.89 -4.54
N LEU A 29 -7.07 1.91 -4.39
CA LEU A 29 -6.65 1.06 -5.50
C LEU A 29 -7.73 0.01 -5.82
N ALA A 30 -7.55 -0.68 -6.94
CA ALA A 30 -8.39 -1.79 -7.37
C ALA A 30 -8.66 -2.83 -6.25
N PRO A 31 -9.86 -3.43 -6.18
CA PRO A 31 -10.25 -4.37 -5.12
C PRO A 31 -9.28 -5.54 -4.91
N ARG A 32 -8.61 -6.00 -5.97
CA ARG A 32 -7.59 -7.08 -5.92
C ARG A 32 -6.47 -6.82 -4.91
N PHE A 33 -6.12 -5.56 -4.65
CA PHE A 33 -5.12 -5.19 -3.65
C PHE A 33 -5.64 -5.42 -2.23
N GLN A 34 -6.88 -5.05 -1.96
CA GLN A 34 -7.50 -5.28 -0.66
C GLN A 34 -7.66 -6.78 -0.38
N GLU A 35 -8.08 -7.54 -1.38
CA GLU A 35 -8.14 -9.01 -1.29
C GLU A 35 -6.76 -9.62 -1.02
N ALA A 36 -5.71 -9.10 -1.65
CA ALA A 36 -4.34 -9.54 -1.40
C ALA A 36 -3.88 -9.24 0.02
N ILE A 37 -4.21 -8.06 0.56
CA ILE A 37 -3.93 -7.69 1.95
C ILE A 37 -4.62 -8.64 2.91
N ASP A 38 -5.92 -8.91 2.72
CA ASP A 38 -6.68 -9.79 3.59
C ASP A 38 -6.12 -11.22 3.57
N ARG A 39 -5.82 -11.75 2.38
CA ARG A 39 -5.19 -13.08 2.23
C ARG A 39 -3.80 -13.13 2.85
N ALA A 40 -2.99 -12.09 2.67
CA ALA A 40 -1.65 -12.00 3.26
C ALA A 40 -1.71 -11.91 4.80
N ALA A 41 -2.62 -11.11 5.35
CA ALA A 41 -2.83 -10.97 6.79
C ALA A 41 -3.31 -12.27 7.43
N MET A 42 -4.29 -12.93 6.82
CA MET A 42 -4.75 -14.25 7.26
C MET A 42 -3.61 -15.27 7.23
N ARG A 43 -2.81 -15.29 6.17
CA ARG A 43 -1.64 -16.18 6.06
C ARG A 43 -0.53 -15.85 7.05
N ALA A 44 -0.35 -14.58 7.39
CA ALA A 44 0.62 -14.12 8.40
C ALA A 44 0.18 -14.40 9.84
N GLY A 45 -1.04 -14.92 10.06
CA GLY A 45 -1.63 -15.03 11.40
C GLY A 45 -1.99 -13.67 12.00
N ARG A 46 -2.01 -12.60 11.19
CA ARG A 46 -2.32 -11.22 11.57
C ARG A 46 -3.75 -10.82 11.20
N GLY A 47 -4.65 -11.80 11.11
CA GLY A 47 -6.07 -11.59 10.85
C GLY A 47 -6.82 -10.96 12.04
N SER A 48 -6.17 -10.81 13.20
CA SER A 48 -6.75 -10.02 14.29
C SER A 48 -6.66 -8.53 13.97
N SER A 49 -7.71 -7.78 14.27
CA SER A 49 -7.81 -6.36 13.92
C SER A 49 -6.63 -5.52 14.42
N ASP A 50 -6.04 -5.87 15.55
CA ASP A 50 -4.92 -5.12 16.14
C ASP A 50 -3.59 -5.33 15.38
N ALA A 51 -3.25 -6.59 15.07
CA ALA A 51 -2.08 -6.93 14.27
C ALA A 51 -2.24 -6.49 12.81
N TYR A 52 -3.48 -6.46 12.31
CA TYR A 52 -3.81 -5.94 11.00
C TYR A 52 -3.59 -4.42 10.93
N LEU A 53 -4.10 -3.67 11.91
CA LEU A 53 -4.01 -2.21 11.93
C LEU A 53 -2.60 -1.66 12.22
N SER A 54 -1.79 -2.41 12.96
CA SER A 54 -0.43 -1.99 13.32
C SER A 54 0.60 -2.10 12.19
N GLU A 55 0.33 -2.90 11.15
CA GLU A 55 1.24 -3.12 10.01
C GLU A 55 1.00 -2.15 8.84
N TRP A 56 0.11 -1.17 9.01
CA TRP A 56 -0.13 -0.14 7.99
C TRP A 56 1.03 0.84 7.94
N GLN A 57 1.57 1.01 6.73
CA GLN A 57 2.69 1.89 6.45
C GLN A 57 2.25 3.06 5.58
N ARG A 58 2.90 4.20 5.77
CA ARG A 58 2.71 5.41 4.97
C ARG A 58 4.03 5.79 4.35
N ALA A 59 4.07 5.88 3.03
CA ALA A 59 5.23 6.30 2.28
C ALA A 59 4.91 7.59 1.53
N ASP A 60 5.66 8.66 1.82
CA ASP A 60 5.59 9.89 1.03
C ASP A 60 6.21 9.59 -0.35
N LEU A 61 5.44 9.76 -1.43
CA LEU A 61 5.87 9.43 -2.79
C LEU A 61 6.63 10.58 -3.44
N ARG A 62 5.90 11.65 -3.77
CA ARG A 62 6.43 12.86 -4.40
C ARG A 62 5.47 14.02 -4.22
N ASP A 63 5.98 15.22 -4.44
CA ASP A 63 5.16 16.41 -4.61
C ASP A 63 4.31 16.28 -5.89
N CYS A 64 3.10 16.79 -5.86
CA CYS A 64 2.16 16.76 -6.98
C CYS A 64 1.63 18.15 -7.33
N GLY A 65 0.93 18.24 -8.46
CA GLY A 65 0.27 19.45 -8.90
C GLY A 65 -0.85 19.92 -7.95
N ASP A 66 -1.49 21.03 -8.31
CA ASP A 66 -2.56 21.62 -7.50
C ASP A 66 -3.83 20.76 -7.43
N ASP A 67 -4.06 19.89 -8.42
CA ASP A 67 -5.15 18.91 -8.44
C ASP A 67 -4.71 17.60 -7.77
N ILE A 68 -4.83 17.57 -6.44
CA ILE A 68 -4.45 16.40 -5.64
C ILE A 68 -5.28 15.16 -5.96
N GLU A 69 -6.50 15.31 -6.47
CA GLU A 69 -7.38 14.18 -6.77
C GLU A 69 -6.98 13.53 -8.09
N ALA A 70 -6.79 14.32 -9.15
CA ALA A 70 -6.31 13.81 -10.43
C ALA A 70 -4.92 13.16 -10.29
N GLU A 71 -4.03 13.78 -9.51
CA GLU A 71 -2.69 13.25 -9.25
C GLU A 71 -2.72 11.94 -8.46
N ALA A 72 -3.56 11.86 -7.42
CA ALA A 72 -3.73 10.64 -6.65
C ALA A 72 -4.33 9.51 -7.49
N ARG A 73 -5.29 9.80 -8.40
CA ARG A 73 -5.84 8.82 -9.35
C ARG A 73 -4.83 8.34 -10.37
N ALA A 74 -4.07 9.28 -10.96
CA ALA A 74 -3.02 8.93 -11.90
C ALA A 74 -1.95 8.07 -11.22
N GLU A 75 -1.63 8.34 -9.95
CA GLU A 75 -0.69 7.54 -9.17
C GLU A 75 -1.24 6.18 -8.81
N ALA A 76 -2.50 6.09 -8.39
CA ALA A 76 -3.17 4.82 -8.13
C ALA A 76 -3.11 3.94 -9.39
N ALA A 77 -3.47 4.47 -10.56
CA ALA A 77 -3.38 3.74 -11.83
C ALA A 77 -1.95 3.30 -12.18
N ARG A 78 -0.93 4.15 -11.93
CA ARG A 78 0.48 3.79 -12.13
C ARG A 78 0.94 2.66 -11.21
N VAL A 79 0.55 2.72 -9.93
CA VAL A 79 0.85 1.66 -8.96
C VAL A 79 0.12 0.39 -9.38
N GLU A 80 -1.17 0.45 -9.69
CA GLU A 80 -1.93 -0.71 -10.17
C GLU A 80 -1.31 -1.36 -11.40
N ALA A 81 -0.89 -0.58 -12.39
CA ALA A 81 -0.25 -1.10 -13.59
C ALA A 81 1.12 -1.75 -13.32
N ARG A 82 1.78 -1.39 -12.21
CA ARG A 82 3.07 -1.97 -11.81
C ARG A 82 2.93 -3.34 -11.16
N TYR A 83 1.81 -3.62 -10.49
CA TYR A 83 1.58 -4.91 -9.84
C TYR A 83 0.64 -5.77 -10.69
N THR A 84 1.16 -6.89 -11.16
CA THR A 84 0.35 -7.94 -11.79
C THR A 84 -0.29 -8.82 -10.71
N ASP A 85 -1.27 -9.63 -11.10
CA ASP A 85 -1.88 -10.58 -10.17
C ASP A 85 -0.86 -11.60 -9.65
N ALA A 86 0.15 -11.94 -10.47
CA ALA A 86 1.26 -12.80 -10.05
C ALA A 86 2.14 -12.16 -8.97
N ASP A 87 2.35 -10.84 -9.02
CA ASP A 87 3.10 -10.09 -7.99
C ASP A 87 2.31 -10.05 -6.68
N LEU A 88 1.00 -9.79 -6.75
CA LEU A 88 0.11 -9.82 -5.59
C LEU A 88 0.09 -11.22 -4.96
N ASP A 89 -0.03 -12.27 -5.77
CA ASP A 89 0.03 -13.65 -5.29
C ASP A 89 1.39 -13.99 -4.65
N ALA A 90 2.50 -13.46 -5.19
CA ALA A 90 3.82 -13.61 -4.57
C ALA A 90 3.89 -12.94 -3.20
N LEU A 91 3.36 -11.72 -3.07
CA LEU A 91 3.26 -11.00 -1.80
C LEU A 91 2.37 -11.75 -0.80
N ILE A 92 1.22 -12.26 -1.24
CA ILE A 92 0.34 -13.09 -0.40
C ILE A 92 1.09 -14.31 0.12
N ARG A 93 1.79 -15.05 -0.74
CA ARG A 93 2.59 -16.22 -0.34
C ARG A 93 3.69 -15.86 0.64
N ALA A 94 4.28 -14.67 0.49
CA ALA A 94 5.29 -14.09 1.36
C ALA A 94 4.71 -13.31 2.57
N HIS A 95 3.45 -13.58 2.94
CA HIS A 95 2.79 -13.00 4.12
C HIS A 95 2.65 -11.46 4.07
N GLY A 96 2.75 -10.85 2.88
CA GLY A 96 2.69 -9.41 2.65
C GLY A 96 4.06 -8.71 2.60
N VAL A 97 5.16 -9.46 2.54
CA VAL A 97 6.53 -8.91 2.43
C VAL A 97 7.11 -9.20 1.05
N ALA A 98 7.64 -8.19 0.38
CA ALA A 98 8.31 -8.38 -0.89
C ALA A 98 9.66 -9.11 -0.68
N ALA A 99 9.90 -10.18 -1.44
CA ALA A 99 11.17 -10.91 -1.43
C ALA A 99 12.29 -9.99 -1.92
N GLY A 100 12.99 -9.33 -0.98
CA GLY A 100 13.99 -8.31 -1.30
C GLY A 100 14.25 -7.30 -0.18
N LYS A 101 13.37 -7.19 0.83
CA LYS A 101 13.72 -6.51 2.07
C LYS A 101 14.50 -7.48 2.97
N PRO A 102 15.73 -7.14 3.42
CA PRO A 102 16.34 -7.86 4.53
C PRO A 102 15.45 -7.64 5.75
N GLU A 103 14.89 -8.73 6.28
CA GLU A 103 14.24 -8.74 7.59
C GLU A 103 15.22 -8.12 8.61
N PRO A 104 14.87 -7.03 9.32
CA PRO A 104 15.69 -6.59 10.44
C PRO A 104 15.48 -7.56 11.61
N GLY A 105 16.33 -8.58 11.69
CA GLY A 105 16.56 -9.34 12.92
C GLY A 105 15.59 -10.49 13.19
N GLY A 106 15.75 -11.60 12.48
CA GLY A 106 15.25 -12.91 12.90
C GLY A 106 16.42 -13.88 13.07
N GLY A 107 17.26 -13.66 14.09
CA GLY A 107 18.41 -14.52 14.33
C GLY A 107 19.12 -14.24 15.64
N ALA A 108 18.59 -14.84 16.73
CA ALA A 108 19.31 -15.61 17.74
C ALA A 108 18.30 -16.10 18.79
#